data_AF-A0A3S3QR57-F1
#
_entry.id   AF-A0A3S3QR57-F1
#
_cell.length_a   1.000
_cell.length_b   1.000
_cell.length_c   1.000
_cell.angle_alpha   90.00
_cell.angle_beta   90.00
_cell.angle_gamma   90.00
#
_symmetry.space_group_name_H-M   'P 1'
#
loop_
_entity.id
_entity.type
_entity.pdbx_description
1 polymer ?
#
loop_
_entity_poly.entity_id
_entity_poly.type
_entity_poly.pdbx_seq_one_letter_code
_entity_poly.pdbx_strand_id
1 'polypeptide(L)'
;MTSTMLYGSLDELELFTEAIKRWDIEALETLPEYMKICYLALFNFVHEVSYDTLKDYGWNILPFIREEKQNGLAMAISQPLMNI
;
A
#
# COMPACT_ATOMS: atom_id res chain seq x y z
N MET A 1 -31.00 -13.26 12.95
CA MET A 1 -30.25 -13.69 11.75
C MET A 1 -29.66 -12.46 11.10
N THR A 2 -28.65 -11.84 11.71
CA THR A 2 -27.96 -10.64 11.18
C THR A 2 -26.46 -10.60 11.51
N SER A 3 -25.97 -11.49 12.38
CA SER A 3 -24.57 -11.46 12.83
C SER A 3 -23.55 -11.92 11.79
N THR A 4 -23.95 -12.64 10.73
CA THR A 4 -23.00 -13.20 9.73
C THR A 4 -22.62 -12.24 8.60
N MET A 5 -23.47 -11.28 8.23
CA MET A 5 -23.17 -10.33 7.14
C MET A 5 -22.08 -9.32 7.53
N LEU A 6 -22.03 -8.93 8.81
CA LEU A 6 -21.02 -8.02 9.32
C LEU A 6 -19.62 -8.66 9.33
N TYR A 7 -19.52 -9.93 9.76
CA TYR A 7 -18.25 -10.66 9.79
C TYR A 7 -17.68 -10.88 8.39
N GLY A 8 -18.52 -11.27 7.41
CA GLY A 8 -18.06 -11.42 6.02
C GLY A 8 -17.43 -10.15 5.45
N SER A 9 -18.05 -8.98 5.70
CA SER A 9 -17.48 -7.69 5.26
C SER A 9 -16.20 -7.27 5.98
N LEU A 10 -16.01 -7.71 7.24
CA LEU A 10 -14.82 -7.38 8.02
C LEU A 10 -13.62 -8.20 7.57
N ASP A 11 -13.81 -9.51 7.37
CA ASP A 11 -12.77 -10.42 6.86
C ASP A 11 -12.33 -10.00 5.44
N GLU A 12 -13.29 -9.61 4.61
CA GLU A 12 -13.07 -9.04 3.28
C GLU A 12 -12.26 -7.73 3.31
N LEU A 13 -12.58 -6.83 4.25
CA LEU A 13 -11.86 -5.58 4.44
C LEU A 13 -10.43 -5.81 4.94
N GLU A 14 -10.24 -6.75 5.86
CA GLU A 14 -8.93 -7.13 6.38
C GLU A 14 -8.05 -7.70 5.26
N LEU A 15 -8.59 -8.61 4.46
CA LEU A 15 -7.91 -9.20 3.30
C LEU A 15 -7.49 -8.13 2.27
N PHE A 16 -8.37 -7.18 1.96
CA PHE A 16 -8.06 -6.08 1.06
C PHE A 16 -6.98 -5.15 1.64
N THR A 17 -7.05 -4.89 2.95
CA THR A 17 -6.06 -4.08 3.66
C THR A 17 -4.68 -4.73 3.64
N GLU A 18 -4.59 -6.04 3.87
CA GLU A 18 -3.32 -6.77 3.78
C GLU A 18 -2.75 -6.79 2.36
N ALA A 19 -3.60 -6.91 1.34
CA ALA A 19 -3.18 -6.79 -0.05
C ALA A 19 -2.59 -5.41 -0.37
N ILE A 20 -3.20 -4.33 0.17
CA ILE A 20 -2.66 -2.96 0.04
C ILE A 20 -1.33 -2.82 0.78
N LYS A 21 -1.23 -3.30 2.02
CA LYS A 21 0.02 -3.21 2.79
C LYS A 21 1.18 -3.94 2.12
N ARG A 22 0.91 -5.07 1.47
CA ARG A 22 1.93 -5.83 0.72
C ARG A 22 2.37 -5.10 -0.55
N TRP A 23 1.44 -4.39 -1.19
CA TRP A 23 1.65 -3.61 -2.42
C TRP A 23 2.43 -4.38 -3.49
N ASP A 24 1.93 -5.57 -3.81
CA ASP A 24 2.56 -6.56 -4.68
C ASP A 24 1.49 -7.17 -5.59
N ILE A 25 1.82 -7.40 -6.86
CA ILE A 25 0.89 -7.96 -7.85
C ILE A 25 0.43 -9.36 -7.45
N GLU A 26 1.28 -10.10 -6.72
CA GLU A 26 0.95 -11.42 -6.15
C GLU A 26 -0.19 -11.36 -5.13
N ALA A 27 -0.49 -10.19 -4.53
CA ALA A 27 -1.61 -10.04 -3.62
C ALA A 27 -2.97 -10.30 -4.32
N LEU A 28 -3.05 -10.13 -5.64
CA LEU A 28 -4.24 -10.42 -6.42
C LEU A 28 -4.68 -11.89 -6.33
N GLU A 29 -3.75 -12.83 -6.15
CA GLU A 29 -4.10 -14.25 -6.04
C GLU A 29 -4.91 -14.57 -4.79
N THR A 30 -4.74 -13.76 -3.74
CA THR A 30 -5.44 -13.92 -2.46
C THR A 30 -6.80 -13.21 -2.43
N LEU A 31 -7.07 -12.31 -3.38
CA LEU A 31 -8.27 -11.50 -3.39
C LEU A 31 -9.46 -12.19 -4.10
N PRO A 32 -10.70 -12.00 -3.60
CA PRO A 32 -11.90 -12.32 -4.34
C PRO A 32 -11.96 -11.58 -5.68
N GLU A 33 -12.58 -12.19 -6.70
CA GLU A 33 -12.56 -11.70 -8.08
C GLU A 33 -13.06 -10.24 -8.23
N TYR A 34 -14.10 -9.86 -7.49
CA TYR A 34 -14.65 -8.51 -7.53
C TYR A 34 -13.70 -7.46 -6.92
N MET A 35 -12.87 -7.84 -5.95
CA MET A 35 -11.90 -6.94 -5.32
C MET A 35 -10.64 -6.74 -6.17
N LYS A 36 -10.28 -7.72 -7.00
CA LYS A 36 -9.15 -7.63 -7.91
C LYS A 36 -9.26 -6.42 -8.84
N ILE A 37 -10.47 -6.11 -9.31
CA ILE A 37 -10.73 -4.95 -10.16
C ILE A 37 -10.37 -3.65 -9.44
N CYS A 38 -10.84 -3.48 -8.20
CA CYS A 38 -10.53 -2.32 -7.38
C CYS A 38 -9.03 -2.22 -7.07
N TYR A 39 -8.39 -3.36 -6.75
CA TYR A 39 -6.96 -3.40 -6.49
C TYR A 39 -6.13 -3.02 -7.73
N LEU A 40 -6.46 -3.57 -8.91
CA LEU A 40 -5.80 -3.25 -10.17
C LEU A 40 -5.95 -1.79 -10.56
N ALA A 41 -7.15 -1.21 -10.38
CA ALA A 41 -7.38 0.20 -10.65
C ALA A 41 -6.48 1.08 -9.77
N LEU A 42 -6.41 0.77 -8.47
CA LEU A 42 -5.55 1.48 -7.52
C LEU A 42 -4.06 1.31 -7.84
N PHE A 43 -3.63 0.08 -8.14
CA PHE A 43 -2.24 -0.24 -8.47
C PHE A 43 -1.77 0.51 -9.72
N ASN A 44 -2.58 0.51 -10.78
CA ASN A 44 -2.27 1.22 -12.02
C ASN A 44 -2.24 2.74 -11.82
N PHE A 45 -3.21 3.28 -11.07
CA PHE A 45 -3.27 4.71 -10.77
C PHE A 45 -2.01 5.19 -10.05
N VAL A 46 -1.57 4.47 -9.02
CA VAL A 46 -0.33 4.81 -8.31
C VAL A 46 0.88 4.73 -9.22
N HIS A 47 0.95 3.70 -10.08
CA HIS A 47 2.02 3.58 -11.05
C HIS A 47 2.07 4.78 -12.01
N GLU A 48 0.92 5.21 -12.53
CA GLU A 48 0.79 6.40 -13.39
C GLU A 48 1.25 7.67 -12.67
N VAL A 49 0.69 7.96 -11.49
CA VAL A 49 1.08 9.13 -10.69
C VAL A 49 2.57 9.10 -10.34
N SER A 50 3.11 7.92 -10.04
CA SER A 50 4.53 7.77 -9.74
C SER A 50 5.44 8.04 -10.93
N TYR A 51 5.00 7.62 -12.12
CA TYR A 51 5.71 7.89 -13.35
C TYR A 51 5.67 9.38 -13.69
N ASP A 52 4.50 10.01 -13.59
CA ASP A 52 4.33 11.44 -13.88
C ASP A 52 5.11 12.31 -12.90
N THR A 53 5.05 12.00 -11.60
CA THR A 53 5.81 12.74 -10.58
C THR A 53 7.33 12.58 -10.73
N LEU A 54 7.80 11.39 -11.10
CA LEU A 54 9.21 11.15 -11.38
C LEU A 54 9.66 11.88 -12.64
N LYS A 55 8.83 11.89 -13.68
CA LYS A 55 9.14 12.53 -14.96
C LYS A 55 9.14 14.06 -14.87
N ASP A 56 8.14 14.63 -14.22
CA ASP A 56 7.92 16.09 -14.22
C ASP A 56 8.69 16.79 -13.09
N TYR A 57 8.85 16.13 -11.94
CA TYR A 57 9.44 16.74 -10.73
C TYR A 57 10.67 15.98 -10.21
N GLY A 58 10.99 14.80 -10.76
CA GLY A 58 12.07 13.95 -10.25
C GLY A 58 11.74 13.23 -8.94
N TRP A 59 10.47 13.23 -8.52
CA TRP A 59 10.04 12.65 -7.24
C TRP A 59 9.58 11.21 -7.42
N ASN A 60 10.21 10.28 -6.72
CA ASN A 60 9.74 8.90 -6.67
C ASN A 60 8.81 8.70 -5.48
N ILE A 61 7.51 8.52 -5.73
CA ILE A 61 6.52 8.31 -4.66
C ILE A 61 6.32 6.85 -4.26
N LEU A 62 6.78 5.90 -5.08
CA LEU A 62 6.61 4.46 -4.81
C LEU A 62 7.23 4.01 -3.47
N PRO A 63 8.39 4.54 -3.03
CA PRO A 63 8.92 4.27 -1.69
C PRO A 63 7.92 4.58 -0.59
N PHE A 64 7.21 5.72 -0.61
CA PHE A 64 6.24 6.07 0.45
C PHE A 64 5.04 5.13 0.52
N ILE A 65 4.75 4.40 -0.56
CA ILE A 65 3.63 3.46 -0.65
C ILE A 65 4.08 2.06 -0.24
N ARG A 66 5.31 1.68 -0.59
CA ARG A 66 5.91 0.37 -0.24
C ARG A 66 6.51 0.37 1.18
N GLU A 67 6.88 1.53 1.71
CA GLU A 67 7.62 1.68 2.96
C GLU A 67 6.69 1.88 4.17
N GLU A 68 6.00 0.81 4.53
CA GLU A 68 5.57 0.53 5.92
C GLU A 68 6.36 -0.70 6.46
N LYS A 69 7.57 -0.93 5.95
CA LYS A 69 8.51 -1.93 6.51
C LYS A 69 9.91 -1.41 6.87
N GLN A 70 10.23 -0.14 6.60
CA GLN A 70 11.58 0.38 6.89
C GLN A 70 11.64 1.74 7.61
N ASN A 71 10.49 2.28 8.05
CA ASN A 71 10.45 3.52 8.84
C ASN A 71 10.66 3.35 10.36
N GLY A 72 10.88 2.13 10.86
CA GLY A 72 11.41 1.91 12.21
C GLY A 72 12.93 2.11 12.32
N LEU A 73 13.67 1.93 11.23
CA LEU A 73 15.14 1.94 11.23
C LEU A 73 15.72 3.20 10.58
N ALA A 74 15.09 3.75 9.55
CA ALA A 74 15.56 4.97 8.88
C ALA A 74 15.43 6.25 9.74
N MET A 75 14.40 6.33 10.60
CA MET A 75 14.27 7.44 11.57
C MET A 75 15.38 7.46 12.62
N ALA A 76 15.90 6.30 13.03
CA ALA A 76 16.94 6.20 14.07
C ALA A 76 18.33 6.67 13.57
N ILE A 77 18.60 6.56 12.27
CA ILE A 77 19.87 6.97 11.65
C ILE A 77 19.85 8.38 11.05
N SER A 78 18.65 8.98 10.90
CA SER A 78 18.50 10.35 10.38
C SER A 78 18.43 11.42 11.48
N GLN A 79 18.42 11.07 12.78
CA GLN A 79 18.61 12.08 13.83
C GLN A 79 20.08 12.51 13.84
N PRO A 80 20.41 13.75 13.46
CA PRO A 80 21.77 14.23 13.61
C PRO A 80 22.05 14.28 15.11
N LEU A 81 23.15 13.67 15.55
CA LEU A 81 23.85 14.17 16.73
C LEU A 81 24.28 15.60 16.38
N MET A 82 23.41 16.58 16.60
CA MET A 82 23.84 17.97 16.74
C MET A 82 24.53 18.07 18.09
N ASN A 83 25.79 17.67 18.05
CA ASN A 83 26.80 18.03 19.03
C ASN A 83 27.33 19.39 18.58
N ILE A 84 26.74 20.46 19.13
CA ILE A 84 27.32 21.76 19.56
C ILE A 84 26.18 22.56 20.19
#